data_AF-A0A3B4ABI9-F1
#
_entry.id   AF-A0A3B4ABI9-F1
#
_cell.length_a   1.000
_cell.length_b   1.000
_cell.length_c   1.000
_cell.angle_alpha   90.00
_cell.angle_beta   90.00
_cell.angle_gamma   90.00
#
_symmetry.space_group_name_H-M   'P 1'
#
loop_
_entity.id
_entity.type
_entity.pdbx_description
1 polymer ?
#
loop_
_entity_poly.entity_id
_entity_poly.type
_entity_poly.pdbx_seq_one_letter_code
_entity_poly.pdbx_strand_id
1 'polypeptide(L)'
;MGLSLPPLSLIQDWYHGAISRTDAESLLRLCKEASYLVRNSETSKNDYSLSLKSSQGFMHMKLSRTKENKYILGQNSCPFDSVPEIIHFYSSRKLPIKGAEHMSLLYPVAIRTL
;
A
#
# COMPACT_ATOMS: atom_id res chain seq x y z
N MET A 1 27.07 17.28 3.25
CA MET A 1 26.80 15.91 3.75
C MET A 1 25.61 15.38 2.99
N GLY A 2 25.86 14.62 1.92
CA GLY A 2 24.81 14.03 1.12
C GLY A 2 24.15 12.91 1.92
N LEU A 3 22.86 13.05 2.22
CA LEU A 3 22.07 11.97 2.77
C LEU A 3 22.00 10.88 1.71
N SER A 4 22.86 9.87 1.81
CA SER A 4 22.70 8.65 1.02
C SER A 4 21.39 8.02 1.49
N LEU A 5 20.34 8.17 0.67
CA LEU A 5 19.11 7.41 0.85
C LEU A 5 19.50 5.93 0.93
N PRO A 6 18.97 5.15 1.89
CA PRO A 6 19.24 3.72 1.92
C PRO A 6 18.83 3.12 0.57
N PRO A 7 19.53 2.09 0.09
CA PRO A 7 19.11 1.38 -1.12
C PRO A 7 17.65 1.01 -0.97
N LEU A 8 16.84 1.30 -2.00
CA LEU A 8 15.46 0.82 -2.14
C LEU A 8 15.47 -0.64 -1.73
N SER A 9 15.04 -0.96 -0.52
CA SER A 9 15.13 -2.29 0.02
C SER A 9 14.36 -3.19 -0.94
N LEU A 10 15.09 -4.03 -1.67
CA LEU A 10 14.58 -5.03 -2.62
C LEU A 10 13.56 -5.99 -2.00
N ILE A 11 13.42 -5.93 -0.68
CA ILE A 11 12.45 -6.65 0.12
C ILE A 11 11.19 -5.78 0.21
N GLN A 12 10.16 -6.17 -0.54
CA GLN A 12 8.82 -5.61 -0.37
C GLN A 12 8.21 -6.19 0.91
N ASP A 13 8.76 -5.83 2.07
CA ASP A 13 8.32 -6.32 3.38
C ASP A 13 6.81 -6.09 3.58
N TRP A 14 6.29 -5.02 3.01
CA TRP A 14 4.87 -4.66 3.02
C TRP A 14 3.98 -5.52 2.13
N TYR A 15 4.52 -6.42 1.30
CA TYR A 15 3.73 -7.28 0.43
C TYR A 15 3.48 -8.65 1.07
N HIS A 16 2.21 -8.94 1.35
CA HIS A 16 1.77 -10.14 2.10
C HIS A 16 1.20 -11.22 1.18
N GLY A 17 1.14 -10.99 -0.13
CA GLY A 17 0.53 -11.94 -1.07
C GLY A 17 -0.97 -12.11 -0.86
N ALA A 18 -1.48 -13.34 -0.96
CA ALA A 18 -2.91 -13.65 -0.97
C ALA A 18 -3.52 -13.76 0.44
N ILE A 19 -3.41 -12.70 1.25
CA ILE A 19 -4.13 -12.59 2.52
C ILE A 19 -5.51 -11.94 2.35
N SER A 20 -6.47 -12.35 3.16
CA SER A 20 -7.82 -11.77 3.15
C SER A 20 -7.83 -10.38 3.76
N ARG A 21 -8.91 -9.63 3.48
CA ARG A 21 -9.14 -8.32 4.09
C ARG A 21 -9.03 -8.36 5.61
N THR A 22 -9.66 -9.34 6.23
CA THR A 22 -9.73 -9.48 7.69
C THR A 22 -8.37 -9.76 8.31
N ASP A 23 -7.54 -10.61 7.68
CA ASP A 23 -6.16 -10.84 8.13
C ASP A 23 -5.33 -9.56 8.06
N ALA A 24 -5.46 -8.80 6.97
CA ALA A 24 -4.79 -7.51 6.83
C ALA A 24 -5.21 -6.51 7.92
N GLU A 25 -6.51 -6.43 8.23
CA GLU A 25 -7.02 -5.60 9.32
C GLU A 25 -6.50 -6.05 10.68
N SER A 26 -6.40 -7.36 10.92
CA SER A 26 -5.86 -7.93 12.16
C SER A 26 -4.39 -7.56 12.38
N LEU A 27 -3.57 -7.68 11.33
CA LEU A 27 -2.16 -7.26 11.33
C LEU A 27 -2.03 -5.75 11.59
N LEU A 28 -2.84 -4.95 10.89
CA LEU A 28 -2.84 -3.51 11.03
C LEU A 28 -3.40 -3.04 12.39
N ARG A 29 -4.31 -3.80 13.01
CA ARG A 29 -4.97 -3.43 14.28
C ARG A 29 -3.95 -3.22 15.41
N LEU A 30 -2.91 -4.03 15.45
CA LEU A 30 -1.82 -3.94 16.43
C LEU A 30 -0.73 -2.92 16.04
N CYS A 31 -0.83 -2.34 14.84
CA CYS A 31 0.10 -1.37 14.32
C CYS A 31 -0.38 0.07 14.55
N LYS A 32 0.53 1.02 14.34
CA LYS A 32 0.30 2.47 14.47
C LYS A 32 -0.52 3.03 13.31
N GLU A 33 -1.08 4.22 13.49
CA GLU A 33 -1.69 4.96 12.37
C GLU A 33 -0.68 5.15 11.23
N ALA A 34 -1.18 5.19 9.99
CA ALA A 34 -0.38 5.25 8.77
C ALA A 34 0.45 3.97 8.51
N SER A 35 0.17 2.89 9.24
CA SER A 35 0.68 1.57 8.90
C SER A 35 -0.07 1.00 7.72
N TYR A 36 0.66 0.36 6.81
CA TYR A 36 0.09 -0.14 5.57
C TYR A 36 0.71 -1.46 5.15
N LEU A 37 -0.02 -2.20 4.32
CA LEU A 37 0.44 -3.40 3.65
C LEU A 37 -0.29 -3.58 2.31
N VAL A 38 0.33 -4.28 1.37
CA VAL A 38 -0.27 -4.66 0.10
C VAL A 38 -0.53 -6.16 0.10
N ARG A 39 -1.71 -6.52 -0.40
CA ARG A 39 -2.16 -7.90 -0.59
C ARG A 39 -2.69 -8.10 -2.01
N ASN A 40 -2.87 -9.33 -2.42
CA ASN A 40 -3.51 -9.66 -3.69
C ASN A 40 -5.00 -9.35 -3.60
N SER A 41 -5.60 -8.91 -4.72
CA SER A 41 -7.03 -8.73 -4.79
C SER A 41 -7.74 -10.09 -4.83
N GLU A 42 -8.59 -10.37 -3.84
CA GLU A 42 -9.39 -11.61 -3.77
C GLU A 42 -10.30 -11.79 -4.99
N THR A 43 -10.73 -10.68 -5.60
CA THR A 43 -11.65 -10.66 -6.74
C THR A 43 -10.94 -10.59 -8.09
N SER A 44 -9.63 -10.35 -8.15
CA SER A 44 -8.94 -10.08 -9.41
C SER A 44 -7.47 -10.47 -9.34
N LYS A 45 -7.09 -11.57 -10.00
CA LYS A 45 -5.72 -12.13 -9.95
C LYS A 45 -4.61 -11.18 -10.38
N ASN A 46 -4.93 -10.15 -11.16
CA ASN A 46 -3.94 -9.20 -11.68
C ASN A 46 -3.91 -7.86 -10.91
N ASP A 47 -4.81 -7.68 -9.94
CA ASP A 47 -4.90 -6.46 -9.17
C ASP A 47 -4.40 -6.70 -7.74
N TYR A 48 -3.96 -5.61 -7.11
CA TYR A 48 -3.54 -5.61 -5.72
C TYR A 48 -4.52 -4.79 -4.88
N SER A 49 -4.44 -4.94 -3.58
CA SER A 49 -5.18 -4.15 -2.61
C SER A 49 -4.21 -3.61 -1.58
N LEU A 50 -4.22 -2.30 -1.39
CA LEU A 50 -3.47 -1.61 -0.34
C LEU A 50 -4.40 -1.43 0.86
N SER A 51 -4.04 -2.04 1.99
CA SER A 51 -4.72 -1.87 3.27
C SER A 51 -3.92 -0.87 4.12
N LEU A 52 -4.60 0.13 4.68
CA LEU A 52 -4.02 1.22 5.46
C LEU A 52 -4.78 1.38 6.77
N LYS A 53 -4.06 1.60 7.87
CA LYS A 53 -4.66 1.97 9.15
C LYS A 53 -4.81 3.48 9.28
N SER A 54 -6.03 3.92 9.58
CA SER A 54 -6.38 5.29 9.95
C SER A 54 -6.86 5.37 11.41
N SER A 55 -6.96 6.60 11.95
CA SER A 55 -7.59 6.84 13.26
C SER A 55 -9.05 6.40 13.30
N GLN A 56 -9.74 6.36 12.15
CA GLN A 56 -11.16 6.02 12.06
C GLN A 56 -11.42 4.53 11.73
N GLY A 57 -10.38 3.75 11.46
CA GLY A 57 -10.51 2.33 11.14
C GLY A 57 -9.46 1.84 10.15
N PHE A 58 -9.91 1.12 9.13
CA PHE A 58 -9.07 0.57 8.07
C PHE A 58 -9.58 1.02 6.72
N MET A 59 -8.65 1.42 5.85
CA MET A 59 -8.93 1.81 4.48
C MET A 59 -8.35 0.77 3.54
N HIS A 60 -9.08 0.46 2.47
CA HIS A 60 -8.66 -0.50 1.47
C HIS A 60 -8.79 0.13 0.09
N MET A 61 -7.67 0.30 -0.59
CA MET A 61 -7.62 0.85 -1.94
C MET A 61 -7.25 -0.23 -2.91
N LYS A 62 -7.98 -0.29 -4.03
CA LYS A 62 -7.64 -1.22 -5.11
C LYS A 62 -6.55 -0.60 -5.99
N LEU A 63 -5.49 -1.37 -6.19
CA LEU A 63 -4.41 -1.12 -7.13
C LEU A 63 -4.76 -1.87 -8.42
N SER A 64 -5.42 -1.17 -9.33
CA SER A 64 -5.92 -1.77 -10.57
C SER A 64 -4.89 -1.65 -11.68
N ARG A 65 -4.75 -2.69 -12.51
CA ARG A 65 -3.93 -2.60 -13.72
C ARG A 65 -4.71 -1.94 -14.86
N THR A 66 -4.10 -0.97 -15.53
CA THR A 66 -4.64 -0.31 -16.73
C THR A 66 -4.39 -1.13 -17.99
N LYS A 67 -5.03 -0.75 -19.10
CA LYS A 67 -4.83 -1.41 -20.41
C LYS A 67 -3.38 -1.31 -20.92
N GLU A 68 -2.62 -0.32 -20.45
CA GLU A 68 -1.23 -0.08 -20.80
C GLU A 68 -0.24 -0.82 -19.87
N ASN A 69 -0.70 -1.82 -19.11
CA ASN A 69 0.08 -2.55 -18.11
C ASN A 69 0.65 -1.69 -16.96
N LYS A 70 0.08 -0.50 -16.72
CA LYS A 70 0.41 0.35 -15.58
C LYS A 70 -0.51 0.08 -14.39
N TYR A 71 -0.13 0.51 -13.20
CA TYR A 71 -0.94 0.40 -11.98
C TYR A 71 -1.45 1.78 -11.54
N ILE A 72 -2.70 1.82 -11.09
CA ILE A 72 -3.34 3.00 -10.52
C ILE A 72 -3.89 2.69 -9.12
N LEU A 73 -3.71 3.61 -8.19
CA LEU A 73 -4.30 3.60 -6.86
C LEU A 73 -5.69 4.26 -6.90
N GLY A 74 -6.72 3.48 -7.27
CA GLY A 74 -8.07 4.02 -7.51
C GLY A 74 -8.15 4.95 -8.73
N GLN A 75 -9.33 5.55 -8.93
CA GLN A 75 -9.64 6.30 -10.18
C GLN A 75 -8.95 7.67 -10.29
N ASN A 76 -8.51 8.27 -9.18
CA ASN A 76 -7.99 9.64 -9.14
C ASN A 76 -6.45 9.70 -9.07
N SER A 77 -5.77 8.58 -9.29
CA SER A 77 -4.30 8.51 -9.21
C SER A 77 -3.68 8.47 -10.61
N CYS A 78 -2.44 8.94 -10.70
CA CYS A 78 -1.65 8.76 -11.92
C CYS A 78 -1.31 7.28 -12.13
N PRO A 79 -1.12 6.83 -13.37
CA PRO A 79 -0.61 5.49 -13.66
C PRO A 79 0.90 5.40 -13.38
N PHE A 80 1.32 4.30 -12.77
CA PHE A 80 2.71 3.98 -12.42
C PHE A 80 3.13 2.66 -13.06
N ASP A 81 4.41 2.46 -13.28
CA ASP A 81 4.90 1.25 -13.95
C ASP A 81 4.95 0.04 -12.99
N SER A 82 4.94 0.26 -11.67
CA SER A 82 4.89 -0.82 -10.66
C SER A 82 4.25 -0.39 -9.34
N VAL A 83 3.69 -1.36 -8.60
CA VAL A 83 3.14 -1.14 -7.24
C VAL A 83 4.17 -0.53 -6.28
N PRO A 84 5.43 -1.01 -6.19
CA PRO A 84 6.43 -0.37 -5.33
C PRO A 84 6.63 1.12 -5.62
N GLU A 85 6.51 1.56 -6.88
CA GLU A 85 6.60 3.00 -7.20
C GLU A 85 5.42 3.78 -6.65
N ILE A 86 4.20 3.22 -6.70
CA ILE A 86 3.01 3.81 -6.07
C ILE A 86 3.24 3.99 -4.59
N ILE A 87 3.72 2.94 -3.92
CA ILE A 87 3.97 2.95 -2.48
C ILE A 87 5.00 4.02 -2.13
N HIS A 88 6.11 4.07 -2.86
CA HIS A 88 7.16 5.06 -2.66
C HIS A 88 6.65 6.49 -2.89
N PHE A 89 5.90 6.73 -3.97
CA PHE A 89 5.33 8.02 -4.31
C PHE A 89 4.38 8.54 -3.22
N TYR A 90 3.48 7.69 -2.72
CA TYR A 90 2.52 8.02 -1.66
C TYR A 90 3.10 7.87 -0.25
N SER A 91 4.37 7.48 -0.10
CA SER A 91 5.07 7.56 1.19
C SER A 91 5.42 9.01 1.55
N SER A 92 5.73 9.83 0.55
CA SER A 92 6.03 11.26 0.72
C SER A 92 4.89 12.18 0.24
N ARG A 93 3.78 11.63 -0.26
CA ARG A 93 2.63 12.40 -0.76
C ARG A 93 1.33 11.93 -0.11
N LYS A 94 0.37 12.84 -0.07
CA LYS A 94 -0.97 12.58 0.45
C LYS A 94 -1.74 11.65 -0.49
N LEU A 95 -2.48 10.71 0.08
CA LEU A 95 -3.30 9.77 -0.68
C LEU A 95 -4.53 10.49 -1.26
N PRO A 96 -4.88 10.27 -2.54
CA PRO A 96 -6.05 10.90 -3.17
C PRO A 96 -7.36 10.16 -2.80
N ILE A 97 -7.53 9.84 -1.52
CA ILE A 97 -8.58 8.95 -1.02
C ILE A 97 -9.39 9.70 0.04
N LYS A 98 -10.70 9.85 -0.18
CA LYS A 98 -11.59 10.51 0.77
C LYS A 98 -11.46 9.88 2.16
N GLY A 99 -11.09 10.69 3.14
CA GLY A 99 -10.82 10.27 4.53
C GLY A 99 -9.38 9.84 4.84
N ALA A 100 -8.54 9.59 3.83
CA ALA A 100 -7.08 9.44 3.95
C ALA A 100 -6.31 10.57 3.21
N GLU A 101 -6.97 11.67 2.87
CA GLU A 101 -6.37 12.79 2.15
C GLU A 101 -5.27 13.51 2.93
N HIS A 102 -5.22 13.34 4.25
CA HIS A 102 -4.15 13.84 5.10
C HIS A 102 -3.07 12.78 5.40
N MET A 103 -3.28 11.53 4.99
CA MET A 103 -2.40 10.40 5.28
C MET A 103 -1.45 10.09 4.13
N SER A 104 -0.31 9.52 4.52
CA SER A 104 0.73 8.99 3.64
C SER A 104 1.14 7.59 4.11
N LEU A 105 1.85 6.86 3.27
CA LEU A 105 2.31 5.51 3.55
C LEU A 105 3.61 5.55 4.35
N LEU A 106 3.49 5.62 5.68
CA LEU A 106 4.63 5.86 6.57
C LEU A 106 5.26 4.58 7.12
N TYR A 107 4.43 3.62 7.55
CA TYR A 107 4.92 2.43 8.25
C TYR A 107 4.58 1.15 7.46
N PRO A 108 5.50 0.63 6.64
CA PRO A 108 5.30 -0.67 6.01
C PRO A 108 5.22 -1.76 7.08
N VAL A 109 4.17 -2.57 7.04
CA VAL A 109 4.03 -3.74 7.92
C VAL A 109 4.68 -4.93 7.24
N ALA A 110 5.79 -5.42 7.80
CA ALA A 110 6.50 -6.57 7.27
C ALA A 110 5.65 -7.85 7.33
N ILE A 111 5.80 -8.74 6.34
CA ILE A 111 5.28 -10.11 6.44
C ILE A 111 5.97 -10.79 7.62
N ARG A 112 5.20 -11.14 8.65
CA ARG A 112 5.69 -12.01 9.72
C ARG A 112 5.70 -13.42 9.18
N THR A 113 6.82 -13.83 8.59
CA THR A 113 7.13 -15.26 8.47
C THR A 113 7.32 -15.77 9.89
N LEU A 114 6.42 -16.65 10.35
CA LEU A 114 6.63 -17.47 11.54
C LEU A 114 7.72 -18.50 11.27
#